data_AF-A0A7S2RYF3-F1
#
_entry.id   AF-A0A7S2RYF3-F1
#
_cell.length_a   1.000
_cell.length_b   1.000
_cell.length_c   1.000
_cell.angle_alpha   90.00
_cell.angle_beta   90.00
_cell.angle_gamma   90.00
#
_symmetry.space_group_name_H-M   'P 1'
#
loop_
_entity.id
_entity.type
_entity.pdbx_description
1 polymer ?
#
loop_
_entity_poly.entity_id
_entity_poly.type
_entity_poly.pdbx_seq_one_letter_code
_entity_poly.pdbx_strand_id
1 'polypeptide(L)'
;RRGSNQQNNNNNNNNYNRFDNRNGYDSDNDDSYLDDNNDNGGDDGFYNVVVPSPLTKWRTQAKLAVARKSSWGRDGCIFGLFERGSHEVMPIPECAVHHPSINRAVEILTEATANVGTPSFNPDDTNGGGLRYIQLQVERMTGRVCLTLVWHAENMKGAQPALTRLVKQLRRIDPQLWHSIWCHTNDSFGNAIFSRGKNSWHPMSGPEFVREPLPGTEVEKKEGLIFFTPTAFRQGNMDGFEAIAQHV
;
A
#
# COMPACT_ATOMS: atom_id res chain seq x y z
N ARG A 1 43.47 38.15 -41.56
CA ARG A 1 43.04 37.36 -42.75
C ARG A 1 42.03 36.34 -42.23
N ARG A 2 40.72 36.59 -42.37
CA ARG A 2 39.84 36.01 -43.42
C ARG A 2 39.98 34.48 -43.47
N GLY A 3 38.96 33.65 -43.27
CA GLY A 3 37.52 33.91 -43.21
C GLY A 3 36.74 32.65 -42.83
N SER A 4 35.43 32.85 -42.78
CA SER A 4 34.32 32.00 -42.40
C SER A 4 33.92 30.93 -43.43
N ASN A 5 32.90 30.14 -43.05
CA ASN A 5 32.01 29.24 -43.81
C ASN A 5 32.52 27.78 -43.93
N GLN A 6 31.69 26.74 -43.81
CA GLN A 6 30.25 26.64 -44.02
C GLN A 6 29.71 25.34 -43.40
N GLN A 7 28.43 25.34 -43.04
CA GLN A 7 27.61 24.15 -42.79
C GLN A 7 27.71 23.15 -43.94
N ASN A 8 27.69 21.85 -43.63
CA ASN A 8 27.08 20.88 -44.52
C ASN A 8 26.41 19.74 -43.75
N ASN A 9 25.12 19.60 -44.02
CA ASN A 9 24.30 18.43 -43.71
C ASN A 9 24.96 17.17 -44.30
N ASN A 10 24.91 16.07 -43.55
CA ASN A 10 24.74 14.76 -44.17
C ASN A 10 24.00 13.82 -43.23
N ASN A 11 22.81 13.43 -43.69
CA ASN A 11 22.13 12.20 -43.33
C ASN A 11 23.09 11.02 -43.39
N ASN A 12 23.07 10.15 -42.39
CA ASN A 12 23.05 8.72 -42.66
C ASN A 12 22.51 7.92 -41.46
N ASN A 13 21.48 7.14 -41.80
CA ASN A 13 20.87 6.07 -41.03
C ASN A 13 21.90 5.02 -40.58
N ASN A 14 21.67 4.45 -39.39
CA ASN A 14 21.64 3.01 -39.09
C ASN A 14 21.33 2.84 -37.58
N ASN A 15 20.09 2.55 -37.17
CA ASN A 15 19.38 1.26 -37.08
C ASN A 15 19.89 0.27 -36.01
N TYR A 16 18.89 -0.37 -35.37
CA TYR A 16 18.85 -1.43 -34.33
C TYR A 16 18.73 -0.93 -32.87
N ASN A 17 17.72 -1.29 -32.06
CA ASN A 17 16.75 -2.39 -32.11
C ASN A 17 15.35 -1.95 -31.62
N ARG A 18 14.33 -2.29 -32.41
CA ARG A 18 12.89 -2.20 -32.13
C ARG A 18 12.44 -3.63 -31.84
N PHE A 19 11.88 -3.90 -30.65
CA PHE A 19 11.25 -5.19 -30.37
C PHE A 19 9.77 -5.12 -30.77
N ASP A 20 9.48 -5.81 -31.88
CA ASP A 20 8.14 -6.04 -32.40
C ASP A 20 7.37 -7.02 -31.51
N ASN A 21 6.13 -6.66 -31.20
CA ASN A 21 5.14 -7.57 -30.61
C ASN A 21 4.16 -7.96 -31.71
N ARG A 22 4.37 -9.11 -32.33
CA ARG A 22 3.43 -9.76 -33.25
C ARG A 22 3.48 -11.26 -33.02
N ASN A 23 2.49 -11.79 -32.30
CA ASN A 23 2.06 -13.17 -32.49
C ASN A 23 0.73 -13.11 -33.22
N GLY A 24 0.75 -13.53 -34.49
CA GLY A 24 -0.43 -13.80 -35.29
C GLY A 24 -1.05 -15.13 -34.88
N TYR A 25 -2.37 -15.19 -34.97
CA TYR A 25 -3.10 -16.43 -35.14
C TYR A 25 -3.85 -16.32 -36.46
N ASP A 26 -3.60 -17.31 -37.31
CA ASP A 26 -4.13 -17.46 -38.66
C ASP A 26 -5.65 -17.62 -38.66
N SER A 27 -6.28 -17.03 -39.67
CA SER A 27 -7.68 -17.22 -40.00
C SER A 27 -7.83 -18.48 -40.85
N ASP A 28 -8.43 -19.53 -40.29
CA ASP A 28 -9.10 -20.56 -41.08
C ASP A 28 -10.52 -20.73 -40.52
N ASN A 29 -11.48 -20.59 -41.43
CA ASN A 29 -12.92 -20.61 -41.20
C ASN A 29 -13.38 -21.99 -40.70
N ASP A 30 -14.22 -21.98 -39.66
CA ASP A 30 -15.23 -23.03 -39.47
C ASP A 30 -16.53 -22.36 -38.99
N ASP A 31 -17.22 -21.75 -39.95
CA ASP A 31 -18.59 -21.24 -39.82
C ASP A 31 -19.56 -22.43 -39.81
N SER A 32 -20.00 -22.93 -38.64
CA SER A 32 -21.24 -23.72 -38.57
C SER A 32 -21.78 -24.04 -37.16
N TYR A 33 -21.88 -23.10 -36.21
CA TYR A 33 -22.79 -23.29 -35.06
C TYR A 33 -23.32 -21.98 -34.49
N LEU A 34 -24.12 -21.24 -35.27
CA LEU A 34 -25.03 -20.24 -34.72
C LEU A 34 -26.29 -20.19 -35.59
N ASP A 35 -27.24 -21.07 -35.30
CA ASP A 35 -28.66 -20.68 -35.31
C ASP A 35 -29.48 -21.71 -34.54
N ASP A 36 -29.91 -21.36 -33.33
CA ASP A 36 -31.25 -21.68 -32.85
C ASP A 36 -31.54 -20.92 -31.54
N ASN A 37 -32.19 -19.77 -31.73
CA ASN A 37 -33.32 -19.25 -30.98
C ASN A 37 -33.42 -19.47 -29.45
N ASN A 38 -33.53 -18.31 -28.79
CA ASN A 38 -34.40 -18.06 -27.64
C ASN A 38 -33.83 -18.40 -26.26
N ASP A 39 -32.83 -17.64 -25.82
CA ASP A 39 -32.61 -17.45 -24.39
C ASP A 39 -33.08 -16.05 -24.00
N ASN A 40 -34.24 -15.98 -23.35
CA ASN A 40 -34.60 -14.90 -22.44
C ASN A 40 -33.62 -14.98 -21.27
N GLY A 41 -32.36 -14.60 -21.50
CA GLY A 41 -31.34 -14.43 -20.49
C GLY A 41 -31.67 -13.19 -19.67
N GLY A 42 -32.76 -13.26 -18.91
CA GLY A 42 -33.00 -12.35 -17.82
C GLY A 42 -31.78 -12.42 -16.94
N ASP A 43 -31.16 -11.26 -16.67
CA ASP A 43 -30.29 -11.09 -15.52
C ASP A 43 -31.04 -11.66 -14.31
N ASP A 44 -30.71 -12.88 -13.92
CA ASP A 44 -31.32 -13.58 -12.78
C ASP A 44 -30.90 -12.91 -11.45
N GLY A 45 -30.16 -11.81 -11.54
CA GLY A 45 -29.67 -11.05 -10.42
C GLY A 45 -28.56 -11.77 -9.67
N PHE A 46 -28.02 -12.88 -10.19
CA PHE A 46 -26.97 -13.64 -9.52
C PHE A 46 -25.73 -12.78 -9.22
N TYR A 47 -25.44 -11.79 -10.09
CA TYR A 47 -24.33 -10.84 -9.90
C TYR A 47 -24.72 -9.55 -9.17
N ASN A 48 -25.99 -9.36 -8.79
CA ASN A 48 -26.46 -8.22 -8.00
C ASN A 48 -26.21 -8.43 -6.50
N VAL A 49 -24.97 -8.76 -6.12
CA VAL A 49 -24.55 -8.95 -4.73
C VAL A 49 -24.31 -7.59 -4.08
N VAL A 50 -25.23 -7.17 -3.22
CA VAL A 50 -25.10 -5.96 -2.40
C VAL A 50 -24.60 -6.35 -1.02
N VAL A 51 -23.36 -6.00 -0.70
CA VAL A 51 -22.80 -6.19 0.64
C VAL A 51 -23.32 -5.07 1.56
N PRO A 52 -24.03 -5.38 2.65
CA PRO A 52 -24.63 -4.37 3.54
C PRO A 52 -23.57 -3.73 4.45
N SER A 53 -22.61 -3.01 3.87
CA SER A 53 -21.56 -2.29 4.59
C SER A 53 -21.70 -0.78 4.43
N PRO A 54 -21.34 0.02 5.45
CA PRO A 54 -21.35 1.47 5.34
C PRO A 54 -20.51 1.97 4.16
N LEU A 55 -20.90 3.09 3.54
CA LEU A 55 -20.15 3.70 2.43
C LEU A 55 -18.87 4.43 2.89
N THR A 56 -18.80 4.75 4.18
CA THR A 56 -17.68 5.45 4.82
C THR A 56 -17.15 4.64 6.00
N LYS A 57 -15.90 4.84 6.39
CA LYS A 57 -15.28 4.27 7.61
C LYS A 57 -15.16 2.75 7.68
N TRP A 58 -15.40 2.04 6.58
CA TRP A 58 -15.37 0.58 6.51
C TRP A 58 -13.97 0.00 6.28
N ARG A 59 -13.03 0.80 5.76
CA ARG A 59 -11.70 0.30 5.36
C ARG A 59 -10.80 0.13 6.58
N THR A 60 -10.55 -1.12 6.98
CA THR A 60 -9.72 -1.49 8.15
C THR A 60 -8.26 -1.72 7.80
N GLN A 61 -7.89 -1.66 6.52
CA GLN A 61 -6.52 -1.78 6.06
C GLN A 61 -6.17 -0.73 4.99
N ALA A 62 -5.07 0.00 5.21
CA ALA A 62 -4.54 0.98 4.28
C ALA A 62 -3.03 0.80 4.09
N LYS A 63 -2.55 1.08 2.88
CA LYS A 63 -1.13 1.17 2.54
C LYS A 63 -0.91 2.51 1.87
N LEU A 64 -0.07 3.36 2.46
CA LEU A 64 0.14 4.73 1.99
C LEU A 64 1.59 4.93 1.60
N ALA A 65 1.80 5.61 0.47
CA ALA A 65 3.09 6.13 0.05
C ALA A 65 3.52 7.28 0.97
N VAL A 66 4.83 7.38 1.15
CA VAL A 66 5.46 8.41 1.98
C VAL A 66 6.36 9.26 1.10
N ALA A 67 6.21 10.57 1.22
CA ALA A 67 7.09 11.53 0.56
C ALA A 67 7.49 12.64 1.54
N ARG A 68 8.50 13.42 1.14
CA ARG A 68 8.94 14.59 1.90
C ARG A 68 7.86 15.67 1.85
N LYS A 69 7.64 16.39 2.95
CA LYS A 69 6.70 17.51 2.97
C LYS A 69 7.24 18.75 2.24
N SER A 70 8.54 19.01 2.31
CA SER A 70 9.19 20.10 1.59
C SER A 70 10.59 19.70 1.15
N SER A 71 11.14 20.43 0.16
CA SER A 71 12.51 20.23 -0.31
C SER A 71 13.58 20.92 0.56
N TRP A 72 13.16 21.77 1.51
CA TRP A 72 14.05 22.73 2.18
C TRP A 72 14.23 22.51 3.69
N GLY A 73 13.66 21.45 4.28
CA GLY A 73 13.71 21.26 5.73
C GLY A 73 13.38 19.86 6.24
N ARG A 74 13.44 19.71 7.57
CA ARG A 74 13.01 18.51 8.32
C ARG A 74 11.53 18.60 8.69
N ASP A 75 10.69 18.97 7.74
CA ASP A 75 9.28 19.34 7.97
C ASP A 75 8.35 18.12 8.11
N GLY A 76 8.94 16.92 8.21
CA GLY A 76 8.24 15.65 8.31
C GLY A 76 7.86 15.06 6.96
N CYS A 77 7.01 14.04 7.02
CA CYS A 77 6.54 13.31 5.85
C CYS A 77 5.08 13.65 5.52
N ILE A 78 4.72 13.50 4.25
CA ILE A 78 3.34 13.38 3.80
C ILE A 78 3.00 11.91 3.58
N PHE A 79 1.73 11.56 3.81
CA PHE A 79 1.21 10.20 3.66
C PHE A 79 0.01 10.22 2.73
N GLY A 80 0.05 9.40 1.69
CA GLY A 80 -1.12 9.25 0.84
C GLY A 80 -0.96 8.32 -0.34
N LEU A 81 -1.57 8.68 -1.46
CA LEU A 81 -1.63 7.86 -2.67
C LEU A 81 -0.91 8.55 -3.82
N PHE A 82 -0.45 7.76 -4.79
CA PHE A 82 0.09 8.34 -6.00
C PHE A 82 -1.02 8.99 -6.83
N GLU A 83 -0.75 10.18 -7.35
CA GLU A 83 -1.58 10.76 -8.40
C GLU A 83 -1.58 9.85 -9.64
N ARG A 84 -2.72 9.81 -10.34
CA ARG A 84 -2.90 8.92 -11.50
C ARG A 84 -1.85 9.22 -12.57
N GLY A 85 -1.06 8.20 -12.90
CA GLY A 85 -0.05 8.30 -13.96
C GLY A 85 1.26 8.94 -13.52
N SER A 86 1.46 9.18 -12.22
CA SER A 86 2.71 9.72 -11.68
C SER A 86 3.17 8.97 -10.43
N HIS A 87 4.35 9.34 -9.92
CA HIS A 87 4.86 8.93 -8.60
C HIS A 87 4.77 10.08 -7.57
N GLU A 88 3.97 11.11 -7.88
CA GLU A 88 3.70 12.20 -6.94
C GLU A 88 2.74 11.73 -5.86
N VAL A 89 3.12 11.87 -4.59
CA VAL A 89 2.30 11.46 -3.46
C VAL A 89 1.34 12.59 -3.10
N MET A 90 0.05 12.35 -3.31
CA MET A 90 -1.02 13.25 -2.88
C MET A 90 -1.45 12.91 -1.46
N PRO A 91 -1.40 13.87 -0.51
CA PRO A 91 -1.84 13.63 0.85
C PRO A 91 -3.34 13.34 0.88
N ILE A 92 -3.75 12.34 1.65
CA ILE A 92 -5.17 12.00 1.85
C ILE A 92 -5.55 12.04 3.34
N PRO A 93 -5.46 13.22 3.99
CA PRO A 93 -5.93 13.38 5.36
C PRO A 93 -7.45 13.13 5.42
N GLU A 94 -7.94 12.62 6.55
CA GLU A 94 -9.38 12.42 6.77
C GLU A 94 -10.11 11.65 5.66
N CYS A 95 -9.48 10.61 5.11
CA CYS A 95 -10.07 9.80 4.05
C CYS A 95 -11.41 9.19 4.51
N ALA A 96 -12.50 9.49 3.79
CA ALA A 96 -13.85 9.12 4.21
C ALA A 96 -14.08 7.61 4.34
N VAL A 97 -13.37 6.79 3.56
CA VAL A 97 -13.51 5.32 3.62
C VAL A 97 -12.66 4.69 4.72
N HIS A 98 -11.62 5.36 5.20
CA HIS A 98 -10.77 4.84 6.26
C HIS A 98 -11.50 4.73 7.58
N HIS A 99 -11.27 3.63 8.30
CA HIS A 99 -11.64 3.53 9.71
C HIS A 99 -11.06 4.73 10.50
N PRO A 100 -11.78 5.31 11.49
CA PRO A 100 -11.30 6.49 12.22
C PRO A 100 -9.90 6.34 12.82
N SER A 101 -9.55 5.15 13.33
CA SER A 101 -8.21 4.85 13.85
C SER A 101 -7.11 4.97 12.80
N ILE A 102 -7.39 4.72 11.52
CA ILE A 102 -6.43 4.92 10.43
C ILE A 102 -6.19 6.41 10.20
N ASN A 103 -7.25 7.22 10.14
CA ASN A 103 -7.09 8.68 9.99
C ASN A 103 -6.33 9.28 11.18
N ARG A 104 -6.67 8.86 12.41
CA ARG A 104 -5.93 9.24 13.62
C ARG A 104 -4.46 8.79 13.58
N ALA A 105 -4.18 7.59 13.08
CA ALA A 105 -2.80 7.12 12.93
C ALA A 105 -2.01 7.97 11.91
N VAL A 106 -2.63 8.36 10.80
CA VAL A 106 -2.00 9.23 9.78
C VAL A 106 -1.72 10.62 10.35
N GLU A 107 -2.64 11.19 11.12
CA GLU A 107 -2.44 12.46 11.83
C GLU A 107 -1.22 12.40 12.76
N ILE A 108 -1.16 11.39 13.63
CA ILE A 108 -0.03 11.20 14.56
C ILE A 108 1.27 10.92 13.82
N LEU A 109 1.26 10.16 12.72
CA LEU A 109 2.45 9.91 11.92
C LEU A 109 2.98 11.21 11.29
N THR A 110 2.07 12.06 10.81
CA THR A 110 2.42 13.38 10.26
C THR A 110 3.09 14.25 11.33
N GLU A 111 2.51 14.32 12.53
CA GLU A 111 3.09 15.07 13.66
C GLU A 111 4.42 14.46 14.13
N ALA A 112 4.48 13.14 14.28
CA ALA A 112 5.66 12.44 14.80
C ALA A 112 6.86 12.58 13.85
N THR A 113 6.64 12.40 12.54
CA THR A 113 7.72 12.51 11.55
C THR A 113 8.29 13.93 11.48
N ALA A 114 7.45 14.96 11.61
CA ALA A 114 7.91 16.34 11.73
C ALA A 114 8.72 16.55 13.00
N ASN A 115 8.21 16.11 14.15
CA ASN A 115 8.87 16.28 15.45
C ASN A 115 10.27 15.65 15.53
N VAL A 116 10.51 14.50 14.89
CA VAL A 116 11.81 13.80 14.93
C VAL A 116 12.64 13.93 13.65
N GLY A 117 12.14 14.67 12.66
CA GLY A 117 12.77 14.86 11.36
C GLY A 117 13.01 13.54 10.63
N THR A 118 11.98 12.71 10.51
CA THR A 118 12.08 11.42 9.80
C THR A 118 12.34 11.64 8.31
N PRO A 119 13.36 10.99 7.71
CA PRO A 119 13.56 11.03 6.27
C PRO A 119 12.52 10.17 5.54
N SER A 120 12.00 10.67 4.42
CA SER A 120 11.26 9.86 3.45
C SER A 120 12.22 9.25 2.42
N PHE A 121 11.80 8.18 1.77
CA PHE A 121 12.51 7.66 0.61
C PHE A 121 12.53 8.68 -0.53
N ASN A 122 13.66 8.74 -1.25
CA ASN A 122 13.82 9.52 -2.47
C ASN A 122 14.51 8.65 -3.53
N PRO A 123 13.86 8.32 -4.66
CA PRO A 123 14.47 7.48 -5.69
C PRO A 123 15.69 8.13 -6.35
N ASP A 124 15.77 9.46 -6.36
CA ASP A 124 16.91 10.20 -6.94
C ASP A 124 18.11 10.30 -5.99
N ASP A 125 17.96 9.88 -4.73
CA ASP A 125 19.05 9.84 -3.76
C ASP A 125 19.60 8.43 -3.65
N THR A 126 20.67 8.17 -4.41
CA THR A 126 21.33 6.85 -4.46
C THR A 126 22.01 6.46 -3.15
N ASN A 127 22.20 7.40 -2.22
CA ASN A 127 22.75 7.15 -0.89
C ASN A 127 21.65 7.12 0.20
N GLY A 128 20.39 7.33 -0.18
CA GLY A 128 19.27 7.65 0.71
C GLY A 128 18.45 6.44 1.17
N GLY A 129 18.56 6.12 2.46
CA GLY A 129 17.52 5.37 3.17
C GLY A 129 16.36 6.27 3.59
N GLY A 130 15.22 5.70 3.94
CA GLY A 130 14.09 6.51 4.41
C GLY A 130 12.78 5.76 4.46
N LEU A 131 11.78 6.36 5.12
CA LEU A 131 10.44 5.80 5.17
C LEU A 131 9.79 5.88 3.79
N ARG A 132 9.41 4.73 3.24
CA ARG A 132 8.92 4.59 1.85
C ARG A 132 7.41 4.40 1.77
N TYR A 133 6.90 3.53 2.64
CA TYR A 133 5.47 3.28 2.79
C TYR A 133 5.13 3.08 4.26
N ILE A 134 3.84 3.17 4.56
CA ILE A 134 3.27 2.62 5.78
C ILE A 134 2.17 1.63 5.43
N GLN A 135 1.98 0.62 6.28
CA GLN A 135 0.77 -0.20 6.29
C GLN A 135 0.09 -0.04 7.65
N LEU A 136 -1.22 0.14 7.63
CA LEU A 136 -2.07 0.30 8.80
C LEU A 136 -3.14 -0.78 8.74
N GLN A 137 -3.30 -1.54 9.83
CA GLN A 137 -4.35 -2.54 9.97
C GLN A 137 -5.05 -2.37 11.32
N VAL A 138 -6.37 -2.21 11.33
CA VAL A 138 -7.16 -2.05 12.55
C VAL A 138 -7.58 -3.41 13.09
N GLU A 139 -7.28 -3.71 14.35
CA GLU A 139 -7.93 -4.80 15.10
C GLU A 139 -9.34 -4.32 15.47
N ARG A 140 -10.38 -4.84 14.80
CA ARG A 140 -11.76 -4.31 14.94
C ARG A 140 -12.25 -4.37 16.38
N MET A 141 -11.91 -5.45 17.09
CA MET A 141 -12.33 -5.68 18.47
C MET A 141 -11.85 -4.59 19.44
N THR A 142 -10.71 -3.97 19.17
CA THR A 142 -10.11 -2.97 20.07
C THR A 142 -10.02 -1.58 19.46
N GLY A 143 -10.23 -1.45 18.15
CA GLY A 143 -10.01 -0.23 17.39
C GLY A 143 -8.53 0.17 17.27
N ARG A 144 -7.60 -0.65 17.78
CA ARG A 144 -6.15 -0.34 17.77
C ARG A 144 -5.50 -0.70 16.44
N VAL A 145 -4.40 -0.02 16.14
CA VAL A 145 -3.72 -0.12 14.83
C VAL A 145 -2.42 -0.91 14.93
N CYS A 146 -2.31 -1.97 14.14
CA CYS A 146 -1.05 -2.58 13.77
C CYS A 146 -0.40 -1.75 12.65
N LEU A 147 0.70 -1.08 12.98
CA LEU A 147 1.46 -0.23 12.07
C LEU A 147 2.69 -1.00 11.56
N THR A 148 2.91 -0.99 10.26
CA THR A 148 4.20 -1.37 9.65
C THR A 148 4.83 -0.16 8.98
N LEU A 149 6.03 0.19 9.40
CA LEU A 149 6.89 1.19 8.76
C LEU A 149 7.76 0.50 7.71
N VAL A 150 7.56 0.79 6.43
CA VAL A 150 8.37 0.23 5.35
C VAL A 150 9.54 1.15 5.07
N TRP A 151 10.74 0.70 5.41
CA TRP A 151 11.97 1.49 5.31
C TRP A 151 12.81 1.05 4.11
N HIS A 152 13.28 2.02 3.34
CA HIS A 152 14.29 1.79 2.32
C HIS A 152 15.64 1.50 2.99
N ALA A 153 15.95 0.22 3.16
CA ALA A 153 17.16 -0.29 3.80
C ALA A 153 17.27 -1.79 3.52
N GLU A 154 18.49 -2.30 3.44
CA GLU A 154 18.75 -3.75 3.33
C GLU A 154 18.40 -4.46 4.64
N ASN A 155 18.74 -3.84 5.77
CA ASN A 155 18.57 -4.38 7.11
C ASN A 155 18.34 -3.28 8.15
N MET A 156 18.05 -3.68 9.39
CA MET A 156 17.71 -2.76 10.49
C MET A 156 18.79 -1.70 10.77
N LYS A 157 20.07 -1.96 10.50
CA LYS A 157 21.11 -0.94 10.73
C LYS A 157 20.89 0.29 9.84
N GLY A 158 20.43 0.08 8.59
CA GLY A 158 20.12 1.16 7.66
C GLY A 158 18.88 1.99 8.02
N ALA A 159 17.97 1.45 8.83
CA ALA A 159 16.79 2.19 9.31
C ALA A 159 17.08 3.03 10.57
N GLN A 160 18.19 2.76 11.26
CA GLN A 160 18.55 3.39 12.53
C GLN A 160 19.46 4.61 12.33
N PRO A 161 19.45 5.60 13.24
CA PRO A 161 18.61 5.71 14.45
C PRO A 161 17.22 6.34 14.21
N ALA A 162 16.89 6.73 12.97
CA ALA A 162 15.66 7.44 12.64
C ALA A 162 14.40 6.64 13.02
N LEU A 163 14.38 5.34 12.72
CA LEU A 163 13.30 4.43 13.08
C LEU A 163 13.03 4.44 14.60
N THR A 164 14.06 4.27 15.43
CA THR A 164 13.87 4.25 16.90
C THR A 164 13.31 5.57 17.42
N ARG A 165 13.75 6.72 16.89
CA ARG A 165 13.19 8.03 17.27
C ARG A 165 11.71 8.12 16.91
N LEU A 166 11.34 7.69 15.71
CA LEU A 166 9.96 7.71 15.25
C LEU A 166 9.07 6.81 16.12
N VAL A 167 9.45 5.56 16.36
CA VAL A 167 8.68 4.62 17.19
C VAL A 167 8.48 5.16 18.61
N LYS A 168 9.52 5.74 19.22
CA LYS A 168 9.40 6.38 20.54
C LYS A 168 8.43 7.55 20.51
N GLN A 169 8.47 8.38 19.46
CA GLN A 169 7.60 9.54 19.34
C GLN A 169 6.13 9.15 19.13
N LEU A 170 5.85 8.17 18.28
CA LEU A 170 4.48 7.66 18.04
C LEU A 170 3.82 7.19 19.34
N ARG A 171 4.57 6.42 20.14
CA ARG A 171 4.11 5.92 21.45
C ARG A 171 3.96 7.03 22.51
N ARG A 172 4.71 8.12 22.37
CA ARG A 172 4.62 9.27 23.28
C ARG A 172 3.35 10.09 22.99
N ILE A 173 3.00 10.28 21.72
CA ILE A 173 1.84 11.08 21.31
C ILE A 173 0.54 10.35 21.66
N ASP A 174 0.42 9.07 21.31
CA ASP A 174 -0.76 8.27 21.61
C ASP A 174 -0.39 6.80 21.86
N PRO A 175 -0.13 6.41 23.12
CA PRO A 175 0.23 5.04 23.45
C PRO A 175 -0.94 4.06 23.30
N GLN A 176 -2.19 4.52 23.30
CA GLN A 176 -3.37 3.65 23.30
C GLN A 176 -3.84 3.27 21.89
N LEU A 177 -3.50 4.08 20.89
CA LEU A 177 -3.83 3.81 19.50
C LEU A 177 -3.15 2.56 18.94
N TRP A 178 -1.91 2.31 19.32
CA TRP A 178 -1.09 1.27 18.68
C TRP A 178 -1.36 -0.10 19.30
N HIS A 179 -1.79 -1.04 18.46
CA HIS A 179 -1.80 -2.46 18.79
C HIS A 179 -0.36 -2.97 18.80
N SER A 180 0.31 -2.88 17.66
CA SER A 180 1.73 -3.22 17.50
C SER A 180 2.37 -2.35 16.43
N ILE A 181 3.69 -2.24 16.50
CA ILE A 181 4.50 -1.48 15.55
C ILE A 181 5.59 -2.41 15.01
N TRP A 182 5.74 -2.41 13.70
CA TRP A 182 6.68 -3.23 12.96
C TRP A 182 7.52 -2.35 12.03
N CYS A 183 8.71 -2.83 11.71
CA CYS A 183 9.52 -2.31 10.62
C CYS A 183 9.67 -3.38 9.54
N HIS A 184 9.52 -2.97 8.29
CA HIS A 184 9.83 -3.79 7.13
C HIS A 184 11.00 -3.16 6.36
N THR A 185 12.12 -3.85 6.18
CA THR A 185 13.27 -3.36 5.40
C THR A 185 13.15 -3.80 3.93
N ASN A 186 13.26 -2.84 3.01
CA ASN A 186 13.15 -3.06 1.58
C ASN A 186 14.10 -2.14 0.82
N ASP A 187 15.24 -2.64 0.35
CA ASP A 187 16.25 -1.91 -0.43
C ASP A 187 15.97 -1.87 -1.94
N SER A 188 14.81 -2.37 -2.38
CA SER A 188 14.45 -2.29 -3.79
C SER A 188 13.96 -0.88 -4.17
N PHE A 189 14.38 -0.43 -5.35
CA PHE A 189 13.87 0.79 -5.99
C PHE A 189 12.57 0.56 -6.77
N GLY A 190 12.15 -0.70 -6.98
CA GLY A 190 10.93 -1.04 -7.74
C GLY A 190 9.65 -0.86 -6.92
N ASN A 191 8.48 -0.83 -7.58
CA ASN A 191 7.18 -0.46 -6.98
C ASN A 191 6.64 -1.41 -5.88
N ALA A 192 7.30 -2.53 -5.60
CA ALA A 192 6.86 -3.46 -4.56
C ALA A 192 6.98 -2.81 -3.17
N ILE A 193 5.86 -2.80 -2.43
CA ILE A 193 5.81 -2.27 -1.05
C ILE A 193 6.64 -3.15 -0.11
N PHE A 194 6.41 -4.46 -0.15
CA PHE A 194 7.14 -5.43 0.66
C PHE A 194 8.13 -6.22 -0.19
N SER A 195 9.27 -6.54 0.40
CA SER A 195 10.24 -7.46 -0.18
C SER A 195 9.80 -8.89 0.13
N ARG A 196 10.36 -9.86 -0.60
CA ARG A 196 10.11 -11.29 -0.35
C ARG A 196 11.08 -11.89 0.68
N GLY A 197 11.97 -11.06 1.24
CA GLY A 197 13.00 -11.51 2.17
C GLY A 197 12.41 -11.97 3.48
N LYS A 198 12.73 -13.20 3.91
CA LYS A 198 12.25 -13.75 5.20
C LYS A 198 12.71 -12.92 6.40
N ASN A 199 13.85 -12.23 6.27
CA ASN A 199 14.47 -11.45 7.34
C ASN A 199 14.12 -9.95 7.28
N SER A 200 13.15 -9.56 6.46
CA SER A 200 12.78 -8.14 6.28
C SER A 200 11.76 -7.63 7.29
N TRP A 201 11.13 -8.51 8.07
CA TRP A 201 10.10 -8.14 9.04
C TRP A 201 10.65 -8.12 10.46
N HIS A 202 10.49 -6.98 11.15
CA HIS A 202 11.05 -6.76 12.48
C HIS A 202 9.98 -6.22 13.44
N PRO A 203 9.65 -6.96 14.51
CA PRO A 203 8.76 -6.44 15.54
C PRO A 203 9.46 -5.33 16.33
N MET A 204 8.81 -4.18 16.50
CA MET A 204 9.34 -3.05 17.28
C MET A 204 8.68 -2.97 18.66
N SER A 205 7.37 -3.23 18.73
CA SER A 205 6.61 -3.25 19.98
C SER A 205 5.23 -3.88 19.80
N GLY A 206 4.66 -4.37 20.89
CA GLY A 206 3.29 -4.91 20.94
C GLY A 206 3.19 -6.39 20.56
N PRO A 207 2.00 -6.98 20.66
CA PRO A 207 1.73 -8.36 20.29
C PRO A 207 1.94 -8.65 18.80
N GLU A 208 2.22 -9.92 18.50
CA GLU A 208 2.55 -10.39 17.15
C GLU A 208 1.33 -10.42 16.22
N PHE A 209 0.18 -10.83 16.73
CA PHE A 209 -1.01 -11.10 15.94
C PHE A 209 -2.14 -10.11 16.23
N VAL A 210 -2.70 -9.54 15.17
CA VAL A 210 -4.03 -8.95 15.21
C VAL A 210 -5.05 -10.08 15.25
N ARG A 211 -6.06 -9.98 16.10
CA ARG A 211 -7.08 -11.02 16.27
C ARG A 211 -8.43 -10.53 15.78
N GLU A 212 -9.09 -11.36 14.99
CA GLU A 212 -10.43 -11.09 14.50
C GLU A 212 -11.31 -12.31 14.76
N PRO A 213 -12.59 -12.12 15.10
CA PRO A 213 -13.53 -13.23 15.19
C PRO A 213 -13.74 -13.86 13.82
N LEU A 214 -13.88 -15.19 13.79
CA LEU A 214 -14.44 -15.88 12.64
C LEU A 214 -15.90 -15.44 12.46
N PRO A 215 -16.35 -15.22 11.21
CA PRO A 215 -17.75 -15.00 10.94
C PRO A 215 -18.61 -16.11 11.55
N GLY A 216 -19.62 -15.71 12.34
CA GLY A 216 -20.58 -16.65 12.96
C GLY A 216 -20.14 -17.28 14.28
N THR A 217 -19.03 -16.85 14.90
CA THR A 217 -18.61 -17.36 16.23
C THR A 217 -18.94 -16.40 17.37
N GLU A 218 -19.18 -16.96 18.55
CA GLU A 218 -19.40 -16.17 19.76
C GLU A 218 -18.06 -15.60 20.29
N VAL A 219 -17.88 -14.29 20.13
CA VAL A 219 -16.67 -13.55 20.56
C VAL A 219 -16.32 -13.80 22.03
N GLU A 220 -17.33 -13.95 22.89
CA GLU A 220 -17.17 -14.13 24.35
C GLU A 220 -16.51 -15.46 24.72
N LYS A 221 -16.71 -16.51 23.91
CA LYS A 221 -16.15 -17.85 24.16
C LYS A 221 -14.70 -18.01 23.69
N LYS A 222 -14.15 -17.03 22.96
CA LYS A 222 -12.84 -17.11 22.25
C LYS A 222 -12.69 -18.32 21.32
N GLU A 223 -13.78 -19.01 21.02
CA GLU A 223 -13.82 -20.07 20.03
C GLU A 223 -13.86 -19.42 18.65
N GLY A 224 -12.96 -19.85 17.76
CA GLY A 224 -12.91 -19.35 16.39
C GLY A 224 -12.40 -17.91 16.23
N LEU A 225 -11.16 -17.64 16.64
CA LEU A 225 -10.44 -16.42 16.25
C LEU A 225 -9.51 -16.71 15.07
N ILE A 226 -9.42 -15.78 14.12
CA ILE A 226 -8.37 -15.73 13.10
C ILE A 226 -7.26 -14.80 13.59
N PHE A 227 -6.02 -15.23 13.42
CA PHE A 227 -4.81 -14.50 13.77
C PHE A 227 -4.11 -14.00 12.51
N PHE A 228 -3.90 -12.70 12.42
CA PHE A 228 -3.21 -12.06 11.30
C PHE A 228 -1.86 -11.52 11.76
N THR A 229 -0.80 -11.97 11.10
CA THR A 229 0.48 -11.25 11.10
C THR A 229 0.38 -10.02 10.21
N PRO A 230 1.30 -9.03 10.31
CA PRO A 230 1.34 -7.92 9.38
C PRO A 230 1.54 -8.31 7.91
N THR A 231 2.03 -9.54 7.67
CA THR A 231 2.34 -10.06 6.33
C THR A 231 1.14 -10.76 5.69
N ALA A 232 0.18 -11.21 6.50
CA ALA A 232 -0.97 -11.96 6.04
C ALA A 232 -1.89 -11.09 5.19
N PHE A 233 -2.46 -11.69 4.14
CA PHE A 233 -3.54 -11.03 3.42
C PHE A 233 -4.78 -10.93 4.34
N ARG A 234 -5.39 -9.75 4.33
CA ARG A 234 -6.62 -9.47 5.07
C ARG A 234 -7.54 -8.61 4.20
N GLN A 235 -8.84 -8.90 4.26
CA GLN A 235 -9.85 -8.13 3.56
C GLN A 235 -9.88 -6.69 4.08
N GLY A 236 -9.97 -5.73 3.15
CA GLY A 236 -10.01 -4.31 3.51
C GLY A 236 -11.32 -3.87 4.14
N ASN A 237 -12.42 -4.59 3.84
CA ASN A 237 -13.74 -4.43 4.43
C ASN A 237 -14.07 -5.71 5.22
N MET A 238 -13.69 -5.76 6.49
CA MET A 238 -13.89 -6.96 7.30
C MET A 238 -15.36 -7.18 7.67
N ASP A 239 -16.13 -6.11 7.90
CA ASP A 239 -17.56 -6.21 8.17
C ASP A 239 -18.31 -6.74 6.94
N GLY A 240 -17.94 -6.24 5.76
CA GLY A 240 -18.48 -6.75 4.49
C GLY A 240 -18.06 -8.19 4.21
N PHE A 241 -16.82 -8.55 4.49
CA PHE A 241 -16.35 -9.94 4.37
C PHE A 241 -17.13 -10.88 5.30
N GLU A 242 -17.39 -10.47 6.53
CA GLU A 242 -18.17 -11.23 7.49
C GLU A 242 -19.60 -11.47 7.00
N ALA A 243 -20.25 -10.45 6.44
CA ALA A 243 -21.56 -10.60 5.82
C ALA A 243 -21.54 -11.60 4.66
N ILE A 244 -20.54 -11.55 3.77
CA ILE A 244 -20.41 -12.50 2.66
C ILE A 244 -20.19 -13.92 3.16
N ALA A 245 -19.29 -14.11 4.13
CA ALA A 245 -18.90 -15.42 4.64
C ALA A 245 -20.05 -16.15 5.36
N GLN A 246 -21.07 -15.44 5.84
CA GLN A 246 -22.26 -16.04 6.44
C GLN A 246 -23.24 -16.63 5.40
N HIS A 247 -23.09 -16.29 4.13
CA HIS A 247 -23.97 -16.73 3.03
C HIS A 247 -23.35 -17.85 2.16
N VAL A 248 -22.17 -18.35 2.53
CA VAL A 248 -21.46 -19.47 1.87
C VAL A 248 -21.55 -20.70 2.76
#